data_AF-A0A2K3YNR2-F1
#
_entry.id   AF-A0A2K3YNR2-F1
#
_cell.length_a   1.000
_cell.length_b   1.000
_cell.length_c   1.000
_cell.angle_alpha   90.00
_cell.angle_beta   90.00
_cell.angle_gamma   90.00
#
_symmetry.space_group_name_H-M   'P 1'
#
loop_
_entity.id
_entity.type
_entity.pdbx_description
1 polymer ?
#
loop_
_entity_poly.entity_id
_entity_poly.type
_entity_poly.pdbx_seq_one_letter_code
_entity_poly.pdbx_strand_id
1 'polypeptide(L)' 'MKYNQTNPNSVFVKRLVITMPTEKGRATMSQNHLTLTEKGEKRKINVTSDNYRQLLKTYFNLDVEIQRLET' A
#
# COMPACT_ATOMS: atom_id res chain seq x y z
N MET A 1 -4.04 -10.98 -19.05
CA MET A 1 -3.13 -10.65 -17.93
C MET A 1 -2.09 -9.56 -18.24
N LYS A 2 -1.55 -9.46 -19.48
CA LYS A 2 -0.47 -8.49 -19.82
C LYS A 2 -0.84 -7.01 -19.61
N TYR A 3 -2.08 -6.62 -19.89
CA TYR A 3 -2.55 -5.23 -19.78
C TYR A 3 -2.31 -4.63 -18.39
N ASN A 4 -2.65 -5.34 -17.31
CA ASN A 4 -2.57 -4.80 -15.95
C ASN A 4 -1.13 -4.62 -15.44
N GLN A 5 -0.17 -5.35 -16.01
CA GLN A 5 1.21 -5.34 -15.54
C GLN A 5 2.11 -4.42 -16.39
N THR A 6 1.79 -4.24 -17.68
CA THR A 6 2.69 -3.54 -18.61
C THR A 6 2.04 -2.39 -19.37
N ASN A 7 0.70 -2.30 -19.43
CA ASN A 7 0.08 -1.23 -20.18
C ASN A 7 0.29 0.11 -19.46
N PRO A 8 0.85 1.13 -20.12
CA PRO A 8 1.09 2.42 -19.49
C PRO A 8 -0.20 3.08 -18.98
N ASN A 9 -1.38 2.71 -19.51
CA ASN A 9 -2.68 3.18 -19.06
C ASN A 9 -3.25 2.41 -17.87
N SER A 10 -2.65 1.29 -17.46
CA SER A 10 -3.11 0.54 -16.30
C SER A 10 -2.88 1.31 -15.01
N VAL A 11 -3.88 1.31 -14.13
CA VAL A 11 -3.79 1.92 -12.80
C VAL A 11 -2.72 1.25 -11.93
N PHE A 12 -2.47 -0.05 -12.11
CA PHE A 12 -1.45 -0.80 -11.37
C PHE A 12 -0.02 -0.52 -11.85
N VAL A 13 0.13 -0.05 -13.10
CA VAL A 13 1.40 0.48 -13.61
C VAL A 13 1.60 1.91 -13.11
N LYS A 14 0.54 2.74 -13.07
CA LYS A 14 0.64 4.15 -12.66
C LYS A 14 0.76 4.35 -11.17
N ARG A 15 0.16 3.49 -10.34
CA ARG A 15 0.00 3.73 -8.90
C ARG A 15 0.43 2.52 -8.08
N LEU A 16 1.10 2.78 -6.96
CA LEU A 16 1.30 1.77 -5.93
C LEU A 16 -0.02 1.54 -5.19
N VAL A 17 -0.45 0.28 -5.12
CA VAL A 17 -1.56 -0.16 -4.28
C VAL A 17 -1.18 -1.48 -3.64
N ILE A 18 -1.24 -1.54 -2.31
CA ILE A 18 -1.10 -2.75 -1.52
C ILE A 18 -2.35 -2.85 -0.67
N THR A 19 -3.03 -4.00 -0.68
CA THR A 19 -4.23 -4.19 0.13
C THR A 19 -4.23 -5.57 0.75
N MET A 20 -4.62 -5.64 2.02
CA MET A 20 -4.73 -6.88 2.77
C MET A 20 -5.98 -6.84 3.64
N PRO A 21 -6.87 -7.85 3.56
CA PRO A 21 -7.93 -8.00 4.54
C PRO A 21 -7.31 -8.31 5.92
N THR A 22 -7.88 -7.75 6.97
CA THR A 22 -7.52 -8.07 8.36
C THR A 22 -8.70 -8.76 9.03
N GLU A 23 -8.51 -9.35 10.21
CA GLU A 23 -9.61 -9.99 10.96
C GLU A 23 -10.78 -9.03 11.23
N LYS A 24 -10.51 -7.73 11.33
CA LYS A 24 -11.48 -6.70 11.75
C LYS A 24 -11.80 -5.69 10.64
N GLY A 25 -11.24 -5.87 9.45
CA GLY A 25 -11.48 -4.98 8.31
C GLY A 25 -10.41 -5.08 7.22
N ARG A 26 -9.72 -3.99 6.92
CA ARG A 26 -8.80 -3.90 5.78
C ARG A 26 -7.70 -2.87 5.98
N ALA A 27 -6.47 -3.24 5.59
CA ALA A 27 -5.37 -2.32 5.40
C ALA A 27 -5.16 -2.07 3.89
N THR A 28 -5.01 -0.81 3.51
CA THR A 28 -4.68 -0.42 2.14
C THR A 28 -3.62 0.66 2.14
N MET A 29 -2.48 0.42 1.49
CA MET A 29 -1.41 1.39 1.34
C MET A 29 -1.29 1.85 -0.12
N SER A 30 -1.10 3.15 -0.28
CA SER A 30 -0.76 3.84 -1.52
C SER A 30 0.57 4.57 -1.34
N GLN A 31 1.02 5.30 -2.35
CA GLN A 31 2.30 6.04 -2.25
C GLN A 31 2.32 7.06 -1.10
N ASN A 32 1.18 7.66 -0.80
CA ASN A 32 1.11 8.80 0.11
C ASN A 32 0.49 8.43 1.47
N HIS A 33 -0.34 7.39 1.52
CA HIS A 33 -1.09 7.05 2.72
C HIS A 33 -1.31 5.55 2.87
N LEU A 34 -1.22 5.10 4.11
CA LEU A 34 -1.83 3.88 4.62
C LEU A 34 -3.21 4.23 5.17
N THR A 35 -4.24 3.51 4.72
CA THR A 35 -5.61 3.59 5.23
C THR A 35 -5.95 2.27 5.93
N LEU A 36 -6.29 2.35 7.20
CA LEU A 36 -6.80 1.25 8.00
C LEU A 36 -8.31 1.45 8.16
N THR A 37 -9.09 0.44 7.82
CA THR A 37 -10.54 0.41 8.05
C THR A 37 -10.84 -0.70 9.03
N GLU A 38 -11.35 -0.36 10.21
CA GLU A 38 -11.73 -1.35 11.24
C GLU A 38 -13.04 -0.92 11.90
N LYS A 39 -13.99 -1.86 12.06
CA LYS A 39 -15.26 -1.62 12.77
C LYS A 39 -16.01 -0.35 12.35
N GLY A 40 -15.90 0.05 11.08
CA GLY A 40 -16.55 1.25 10.53
C GLY A 40 -15.74 2.55 10.64
N GLU A 41 -14.63 2.55 11.37
CA GLU A 41 -13.71 3.69 11.45
C GLU A 41 -12.61 3.61 10.39
N LYS A 42 -12.18 4.77 9.91
CA LYS A 42 -11.05 4.90 8.98
C LYS A 42 -9.96 5.74 9.60
N ARG A 43 -8.74 5.20 9.65
CA ARG A 43 -7.53 5.92 10.08
C ARG A 43 -6.58 6.03 8.90
N LYS A 44 -5.96 7.20 8.74
CA LYS A 44 -4.96 7.47 7.70
C LYS A 44 -3.63 7.83 8.33
N ILE A 45 -2.57 7.21 7.82
CA ILE A 45 -1.18 7.45 8.21
C ILE A 45 -0.42 7.85 6.95
N ASN A 46 0.38 8.92 7.01
CA ASN A 46 1.20 9.34 5.88
C ASN A 46 2.32 8.33 5.64
N VAL A 47 2.58 8.03 4.37
CA VAL A 47 3.68 7.18 3.92
C VAL A 47 4.83 8.08 3.48
N THR A 48 6.03 7.80 3.97
CA THR A 48 7.27 8.49 3.64
C THR A 48 8.37 7.47 3.37
N SER A 49 9.48 7.87 2.74
CA SER A 49 10.64 6.99 2.56
C SER A 49 11.14 6.40 3.89
N ASP A 50 11.06 7.18 4.96
CA ASP A 50 11.59 6.79 6.26
C ASP A 50 10.72 5.75 6.98
N ASN A 51 9.43 5.69 6.67
CA ASN A 51 8.48 4.87 7.43
C ASN A 51 7.87 3.70 6.65
N TYR A 52 7.92 3.72 5.32
CA TYR A 52 7.11 2.79 4.53
C TYR A 52 7.50 1.33 4.77
N ARG A 53 8.79 1.02 4.95
CA ARG A 53 9.27 -0.34 5.23
C ARG A 53 8.69 -0.89 6.54
N GLN A 54 8.63 -0.05 7.58
CA GLN A 54 8.00 -0.42 8.84
C GLN A 54 6.49 -0.65 8.67
N LEU A 55 5.82 0.18 7.88
CA LEU A 55 4.39 0.00 7.56
C LEU A 55 4.13 -1.31 6.81
N LEU A 56 4.98 -1.65 5.83
CA LEU A 56 4.92 -2.93 5.10
C LEU A 56 5.02 -4.12 6.05
N LYS A 57 6.01 -4.12 6.93
CA LYS A 57 6.23 -5.21 7.87
C LYS A 57 5.08 -5.33 8.87
N THR A 58 4.62 -4.21 9.42
CA THR A 58 3.61 -4.18 10.49
C THR A 58 2.22 -4.56 9.98
N TYR A 59 1.80 -4.02 8.83
CA TYR A 59 0.41 -4.13 8.38
C TYR A 59 0.20 -5.13 7.24
N PHE A 60 1.27 -5.59 6.59
CA PHE A 60 1.19 -6.50 5.45
C PHE A 60 2.11 -7.72 5.57
N ASN A 61 2.94 -7.80 6.62
CA ASN A 61 3.97 -8.83 6.78
C ASN A 61 4.89 -8.94 5.56
N LEU A 62 5.24 -7.80 4.96
CA LEU A 62 6.14 -7.71 3.81
C LEU A 62 7.46 -7.09 4.23
N ASP A 63 8.56 -7.72 3.81
CA ASP A 63 9.93 -7.22 3.97
C ASP A 63 10.55 -7.06 2.57
N VAL A 64 10.16 -5.97 1.89
CA VAL A 64 10.55 -5.67 0.51
C VAL A 64 10.82 -4.19 0.35
N GLU A 65 11.74 -3.87 -0.55
CA GLU A 65 11.99 -2.49 -0.98
C GLU A 65 11.06 -2.11 -2.13
N ILE A 66 10.51 -0.89 -2.08
CA ILE A 66 9.67 -0.33 -3.12
C ILE A 66 10.36 0.90 -3.67
N GLN A 67 11.02 0.74 -4.82
CA GLN A 67 11.80 1.79 -5.50
C GLN A 67 11.06 3.13 -5.68
N ARG A 68 9.72 3.11 -5.79
CA ARG A 68 8.91 4.35 -5.91
C ARG A 68 8.78 5.15 -4.61
N LEU A 69 9.18 4.56 -3.49
CA LEU A 69 9.13 5.14 -2.15
C LEU A 69 10.54 5.37 -1.58
N GLU A 70 11.57 4.93 -2.28
CA GLU A 70 12.95 5.33 -2.02
C GLU A 70 13.12 6.72 -2.64
N THR A 71 13.19 7.75 -1.80
CA THR A 71 13.42 9.14 -2.23
C THR A 71 14.90 9.43 -2.37
#